data_AF-A0AA87XP68-F1
#
_entry.id   AF-A0AA87XP68-F1
#
_cell.length_a   1.000
_cell.length_b   1.000
_cell.length_c   1.000
_cell.angle_alpha   90.00
_cell.angle_beta   90.00
_cell.angle_gamma   90.00
#
_symmetry.space_group_name_H-M   'P 1'
#
loop_
_entity.id
_entity.type
_entity.pdbx_description
1 polymer ?
#
loop_
_entity_poly.entity_id
_entity_poly.type
_entity_poly.pdbx_seq_one_letter_code
_entity_poly.pdbx_strand_id
1 'polypeptide(L)'
;MHKHKKSGINMGPRACRRIADRQAEALRASRETFIGAGTVRTLSPGTTFTLGEHSAVAEDESFVVLRALHLAHNNLSAEVKEVAQRLGENPLARLIEREQAGSLHATGKDKGERPLYRNRIDAIRSSVPYRSADSDGHGLVLRPKPTVRGQQTAFVVGPPGAVIHTDASTAWGTLESERVHHRRYATRARRKPLFRKCIEIFYNR
;
A
#
# COMPACT_ATOMS: atom_id res chain seq x y z
N MET A 1 2.33 27.86 -29.48
CA MET A 1 3.08 27.48 -28.25
C MET A 1 2.11 27.33 -27.10
N HIS A 2 1.83 26.10 -26.68
CA HIS A 2 0.86 25.80 -25.61
C HIS A 2 1.49 26.12 -24.25
N LYS A 3 1.02 27.18 -23.57
CA LYS A 3 1.40 27.49 -22.18
C LYS A 3 0.78 26.42 -21.27
N HIS A 4 1.60 25.51 -20.74
CA HIS A 4 1.19 24.64 -19.64
C HIS A 4 1.06 25.50 -18.37
N LYS A 5 -0.17 25.93 -18.07
CA LYS A 5 -0.52 26.57 -16.81
C LYS A 5 -0.26 25.53 -15.71
N LYS A 6 0.81 25.67 -14.92
CA LYS A 6 1.00 24.87 -13.69
C LYS A 6 -0.23 25.11 -12.82
N SER A 7 -1.12 24.13 -12.75
CA SER A 7 -2.27 24.16 -11.87
C SER A 7 -1.74 24.10 -10.44
N GLY A 8 -1.48 25.28 -9.85
CA GLY A 8 -1.43 25.40 -8.40
C GLY A 8 -2.65 24.69 -7.84
N ILE A 9 -2.45 23.79 -6.89
CA ILE A 9 -3.52 22.98 -6.33
C ILE A 9 -4.44 23.93 -5.55
N ASN A 10 -5.35 24.59 -6.26
CA ASN A 10 -6.39 25.39 -5.66
C ASN A 10 -7.39 24.40 -5.09
N MET A 11 -7.09 23.90 -3.88
CA MET A 11 -7.97 23.01 -3.13
C MET A 11 -9.16 23.83 -2.67
N GLY A 12 -10.13 24.01 -3.58
CA GLY A 12 -11.40 24.64 -3.23
C GLY A 12 -12.07 23.90 -2.06
N PRO A 13 -13.01 24.53 -1.34
CA PRO A 13 -13.62 23.96 -0.13
C PRO A 13 -14.19 22.55 -0.30
N ARG A 14 -14.70 22.22 -1.50
CA ARG A 14 -15.22 20.89 -1.86
C ARG A 14 -14.12 19.83 -1.94
N ALA A 15 -12.93 20.20 -2.40
CA ALA A 15 -11.80 19.27 -2.53
C ALA A 15 -11.25 18.88 -1.15
N CYS A 16 -11.14 19.82 -0.22
CA CYS A 16 -10.74 19.55 1.16
C CYS A 16 -11.75 18.63 1.86
N ARG A 17 -13.04 18.94 1.76
CA ARG A 17 -14.12 18.12 2.36
C ARG A 17 -14.03 16.66 1.90
N ARG A 18 -13.92 16.43 0.59
CA ARG A 18 -13.78 15.08 0.02
C ARG A 18 -12.56 14.32 0.53
N ILE A 19 -11.43 14.99 0.79
CA ILE A 19 -10.24 14.32 1.36
C ILE A 19 -10.50 13.92 2.81
N ALA A 20 -11.06 14.83 3.62
CA ALA A 20 -11.40 14.55 5.01
C ALA A 20 -12.41 13.39 5.11
N ASP A 21 -13.43 13.38 4.27
CA ASP A 21 -14.44 12.31 4.24
C ASP A 21 -13.80 10.96 3.92
N ARG A 22 -12.90 10.89 2.92
CA ARG A 22 -12.19 9.65 2.57
C ARG A 22 -11.28 9.15 3.70
N GLN A 23 -10.64 10.06 4.43
CA GLN A 23 -9.83 9.69 5.60
C GLN A 23 -10.70 9.14 6.73
N ALA A 24 -11.86 9.76 6.98
CA ALA A 24 -12.82 9.25 7.97
C ALA A 24 -13.40 7.89 7.56
N GLU A 25 -13.75 7.70 6.28
CA GLU A 25 -14.20 6.42 5.72
C GLU A 25 -13.14 5.32 5.92
N ALA A 26 -11.86 5.60 5.66
CA ALA A 26 -10.77 4.64 5.85
C ALA A 26 -10.64 4.19 7.32
N LEU A 27 -10.75 5.13 8.26
CA LEU A 27 -10.71 4.83 9.69
C LEU A 27 -11.92 4.00 10.13
N ARG A 28 -13.13 4.30 9.64
CA ARG A 28 -14.33 3.49 9.94
C ARG A 28 -14.18 2.07 9.41
N ALA A 29 -13.76 1.90 8.15
CA ALA A 29 -13.56 0.58 7.55
C ALA A 29 -12.57 -0.28 8.36
N SER A 30 -11.48 0.31 8.87
CA SER A 30 -10.52 -0.42 9.70
C SER A 30 -11.05 -0.86 11.08
N ARG A 31 -12.07 -0.18 11.61
CA ARG A 31 -12.67 -0.50 12.93
C ARG A 31 -13.78 -1.55 12.84
N GLU A 32 -14.32 -1.75 11.65
CA GLU A 32 -15.47 -2.62 11.40
C GLU A 32 -15.08 -3.83 10.54
N THR A 33 -13.91 -4.40 10.79
CA THR A 33 -13.45 -5.61 10.10
C THR A 33 -13.92 -6.85 10.84
N PHE A 34 -14.68 -7.69 10.14
CA PHE A 34 -15.11 -9.00 10.59
C PHE A 34 -14.14 -10.07 10.08
N ILE A 35 -13.84 -11.03 10.92
CA ILE A 35 -13.00 -12.17 10.57
C ILE A 35 -13.92 -13.38 10.46
N GLY A 36 -13.95 -13.98 9.28
CA GLY A 36 -14.72 -15.18 8.99
C GLY A 36 -13.82 -16.35 8.63
N ALA A 37 -14.35 -17.54 8.76
CA ALA A 37 -13.66 -18.76 8.40
C ALA A 37 -14.67 -19.74 7.80
N GLY A 38 -14.39 -20.30 6.61
CA GLY A 38 -15.28 -21.29 5.98
C GLY A 38 -14.57 -22.29 5.07
N THR A 39 -15.36 -23.04 4.31
CA THR A 39 -14.90 -24.03 3.31
C THR A 39 -15.32 -23.67 1.88
N VAL A 40 -15.96 -22.51 1.68
CA VAL A 40 -16.38 -22.01 0.37
C VAL A 40 -15.14 -21.70 -0.49
N ARG A 41 -15.06 -22.31 -1.67
CA ARG A 41 -13.89 -22.19 -2.56
C ARG A 41 -13.91 -20.95 -3.45
N THR A 42 -15.09 -20.39 -3.65
CA THR A 42 -15.33 -19.26 -4.56
C THR A 42 -15.15 -17.89 -3.88
N LEU A 43 -15.00 -17.85 -2.55
CA LEU A 43 -14.76 -16.60 -1.83
C LEU A 43 -13.48 -15.95 -2.32
N SER A 44 -13.57 -14.70 -2.75
CA SER A 44 -12.44 -13.94 -3.27
C SER A 44 -12.57 -12.47 -2.90
N PRO A 45 -11.46 -11.73 -2.76
CA PRO A 45 -11.53 -10.29 -2.48
C PRO A 45 -12.39 -9.55 -3.52
N GLY A 46 -13.23 -8.64 -3.05
CA GLY A 46 -14.17 -7.87 -3.87
C GLY A 46 -15.51 -8.56 -4.13
N THR A 47 -15.68 -9.82 -3.73
CA THR A 47 -17.00 -10.48 -3.78
C THR A 47 -17.83 -10.17 -2.55
N THR A 48 -19.16 -10.26 -2.71
CA THR A 48 -20.14 -10.08 -1.64
C THR A 48 -20.77 -11.40 -1.23
N PHE A 49 -21.14 -11.53 0.05
CA PHE A 49 -21.91 -12.66 0.58
C PHE A 49 -22.85 -12.21 1.68
N THR A 50 -23.88 -13.01 1.96
CA THR A 50 -24.76 -12.89 3.14
C THR A 50 -24.49 -14.05 4.09
N LEU A 51 -24.82 -13.88 5.37
CA LEU A 51 -24.64 -14.90 6.39
C LEU A 51 -26.00 -15.35 6.91
N GLY A 52 -26.41 -16.57 6.57
CA GLY A 52 -27.59 -17.20 7.15
C GLY A 52 -27.29 -17.84 8.51
N GLU A 53 -28.33 -18.07 9.30
CA GLU A 53 -28.28 -18.86 10.55
C GLU A 53 -27.29 -18.34 11.63
N HIS A 54 -26.94 -17.05 11.61
CA HIS A 54 -26.00 -16.47 12.56
C HIS A 54 -26.66 -15.44 13.47
N SER A 55 -26.78 -15.74 14.77
CA SER A 55 -27.56 -14.96 15.73
C SER A 55 -27.12 -13.50 15.93
N ALA A 56 -25.87 -13.17 15.63
CA ALA A 56 -25.33 -11.81 15.81
C ALA A 56 -25.51 -10.88 14.60
N VAL A 57 -26.07 -11.38 13.49
CA VAL A 57 -26.13 -10.69 12.20
C VAL A 57 -27.54 -10.81 11.63
N ALA A 58 -28.07 -9.73 11.05
CA ALA A 58 -29.37 -9.80 10.41
C ALA A 58 -29.28 -10.67 9.14
N GLU A 59 -30.34 -11.42 8.83
CA GLU A 59 -30.33 -12.39 7.73
C GLU A 59 -30.07 -11.76 6.35
N ASP A 60 -30.51 -10.51 6.16
CA ASP A 60 -30.32 -9.73 4.93
C ASP A 60 -29.01 -8.92 4.90
N GLU A 61 -28.16 -9.07 5.92
CA GLU A 61 -26.94 -8.30 6.01
C GLU A 61 -25.87 -8.84 5.04
N SER A 62 -25.39 -7.97 4.16
CA SER A 62 -24.36 -8.33 3.18
C SER A 62 -22.98 -7.79 3.57
N PHE A 63 -21.97 -8.59 3.25
CA PHE A 63 -20.57 -8.31 3.52
C PHE A 63 -19.76 -8.36 2.23
N VAL A 64 -18.72 -7.52 2.15
CA VAL A 64 -17.71 -7.54 1.09
C VAL A 64 -16.44 -8.15 1.65
N VAL A 65 -15.87 -9.12 0.93
CA VAL A 65 -14.58 -9.73 1.26
C VAL A 65 -13.46 -8.76 0.90
N LEU A 66 -12.63 -8.39 1.88
CA LEU A 66 -11.44 -7.56 1.66
C LEU A 66 -10.17 -8.40 1.45
N ARG A 67 -10.05 -9.51 2.19
CA ARG A 67 -8.95 -10.47 2.08
C ARG A 67 -9.52 -11.87 2.14
N ALA A 68 -9.03 -12.75 1.28
CA ALA A 68 -9.29 -14.19 1.37
C ALA A 68 -7.94 -14.91 1.38
N LEU A 69 -7.78 -15.80 2.35
CA LEU A 69 -6.63 -16.67 2.47
C LEU A 69 -7.11 -18.11 2.36
N HIS A 70 -6.60 -18.82 1.35
CA HIS A 70 -6.96 -20.19 1.05
C HIS A 70 -5.89 -21.13 1.58
N LEU A 71 -6.29 -22.09 2.41
CA LEU A 71 -5.44 -23.14 2.95
C LEU A 71 -5.96 -24.48 2.44
N ALA A 72 -5.11 -25.21 1.71
CA ALA A 72 -5.41 -26.56 1.26
C ALA A 72 -4.30 -27.51 1.70
N HIS A 73 -4.70 -28.70 2.14
CA HIS A 73 -3.78 -29.78 2.49
C HIS A 73 -3.98 -30.90 1.47
N ASN A 74 -2.92 -31.26 0.76
CA ASN A 74 -2.96 -32.40 -0.15
C ASN A 74 -2.51 -33.67 0.58
N ASN A 75 -3.18 -34.79 0.32
CA ASN A 75 -2.75 -36.10 0.81
C ASN A 75 -1.63 -36.67 -0.07
N LEU A 76 -0.47 -36.00 -0.08
CA LEU A 76 0.70 -36.45 -0.83
C LEU A 76 1.26 -37.75 -0.23
N SER A 77 1.77 -38.63 -1.09
CA SER A 77 2.48 -39.85 -0.69
C SER A 77 3.72 -39.52 0.14
N ALA A 78 4.20 -40.50 0.93
CA ALA A 78 5.36 -40.32 1.79
C ALA A 78 6.63 -39.94 0.98
N GLU A 79 6.79 -40.53 -0.20
CA GLU A 79 7.90 -40.27 -1.12
C GLU A 79 7.97 -38.79 -1.55
N VAL A 80 6.83 -38.19 -1.92
CA VAL A 80 6.77 -36.79 -2.33
C VAL A 80 7.05 -35.85 -1.16
N LYS A 81 6.62 -36.23 0.06
CA LYS A 81 6.92 -35.46 1.28
C LYS A 81 8.40 -35.48 1.62
N GLU A 82 9.07 -36.62 1.43
CA GLU A 82 10.51 -36.75 1.68
C GLU A 82 11.33 -35.89 0.71
N VAL A 83 10.97 -35.89 -0.57
CA VAL A 83 11.61 -35.00 -1.57
C VAL A 83 11.40 -33.53 -1.19
N ALA A 84 10.20 -33.15 -0.75
CA ALA A 84 9.90 -31.79 -0.32
C ALA A 84 10.74 -31.34 0.90
N GLN A 85 11.00 -32.24 1.85
CA GLN A 85 11.86 -31.95 3.01
C GLN A 85 13.31 -31.70 2.61
N ARG A 86 13.82 -32.40 1.59
CA ARG A 86 15.18 -32.21 1.06
C ARG A 86 15.36 -30.87 0.34
N LEU A 87 14.28 -30.23 -0.10
CA LEU A 87 14.31 -28.90 -0.74
C LEU A 87 14.45 -27.74 0.26
N GLY A 88 14.39 -28.00 1.57
CA GLY A 88 14.55 -27.02 2.64
C GLY A 88 13.30 -26.20 2.96
N GLU A 89 13.42 -25.26 3.91
CA GLU A 89 12.30 -24.43 4.34
C GLU A 89 11.89 -23.41 3.28
N ASN A 90 10.62 -23.45 2.88
CA ASN A 90 10.04 -22.43 2.01
C ASN A 90 9.49 -21.28 2.89
N PRO A 91 9.77 -19.99 2.57
CA PRO A 91 9.15 -18.85 3.25
C PRO A 91 7.63 -18.93 3.34
N LEU A 92 6.98 -19.54 2.35
CA LEU A 92 5.55 -19.83 2.35
C LEU A 92 5.13 -20.80 3.47
N ALA A 93 5.95 -21.81 3.78
CA ALA A 93 5.67 -22.74 4.88
C ALA A 93 5.57 -21.98 6.22
N ARG A 94 6.49 -21.04 6.47
CA ARG A 94 6.44 -20.18 7.67
C ARG A 94 5.21 -19.29 7.73
N LEU A 95 4.77 -18.75 6.59
CA LEU A 95 3.55 -17.94 6.51
C LEU A 95 2.31 -18.80 6.77
N ILE A 96 2.27 -19.99 6.19
CA ILE A 96 1.22 -20.97 6.40
C ILE A 96 1.15 -21.35 7.90
N GLU A 97 2.27 -21.65 8.56
CA GLU A 97 2.29 -21.98 9.99
C GLU A 97 1.75 -20.86 10.88
N ARG A 98 2.17 -19.60 10.63
CA ARG A 98 1.64 -18.43 11.35
C ARG A 98 0.14 -18.29 11.20
N GLU A 99 -0.37 -18.48 9.98
CA GLU A 99 -1.79 -18.41 9.71
C GLU A 99 -2.56 -19.58 10.35
N GLN A 100 -1.95 -20.77 10.34
CA GLN A 100 -2.52 -21.95 10.98
C GLN A 100 -2.58 -21.84 12.50
N ALA A 101 -1.64 -21.14 13.13
CA ALA A 101 -1.63 -20.89 14.57
C ALA A 101 -2.81 -19.99 15.03
N GLY A 102 -3.24 -19.04 14.18
CA GLY A 102 -4.41 -18.18 14.42
C GLY A 102 -5.71 -18.69 13.79
N SER A 103 -5.75 -19.96 13.39
CA SER A 103 -6.86 -20.53 12.62
C SER A 103 -8.11 -20.72 13.50
N LEU A 104 -9.19 -20.01 13.18
CA LEU A 104 -10.53 -20.21 13.76
C LEU A 104 -11.10 -21.63 13.48
N HIS A 105 -10.53 -22.35 12.53
CA HIS A 105 -10.91 -23.72 12.13
C HIS A 105 -10.12 -24.84 12.82
N ALA A 106 -9.25 -24.54 13.78
CA ALA A 106 -8.43 -25.57 14.41
C ALA A 106 -9.27 -26.35 15.45
N THR A 107 -9.99 -27.37 14.98
CA THR A 107 -10.62 -28.39 15.84
C THR A 107 -9.59 -29.34 16.44
N GLY A 108 -8.44 -29.54 15.76
CA GLY A 108 -7.26 -30.26 16.25
C GLY A 108 -6.21 -30.50 15.16
N LYS A 109 -5.16 -31.30 15.46
CA LYS A 109 -4.03 -31.57 14.55
C LYS A 109 -4.15 -32.90 13.80
N ASP A 110 -5.12 -33.73 14.17
CA ASP A 110 -5.17 -35.12 13.70
C ASP A 110 -5.78 -35.27 12.31
N LYS A 111 -5.45 -36.40 11.68
CA LYS A 111 -5.68 -36.70 10.25
C LYS A 111 -7.17 -36.83 9.85
N GLY A 112 -8.11 -36.66 10.78
CA GLY A 112 -9.56 -36.63 10.51
C GLY A 112 -10.25 -35.33 10.97
N GLU A 113 -9.55 -34.47 11.70
CA GLU A 113 -10.12 -33.25 12.29
C GLU A 113 -9.92 -32.04 11.39
N ARG A 114 -9.03 -32.15 10.39
CA ARG A 114 -8.64 -31.05 9.52
C ARG A 114 -9.28 -31.16 8.13
N PRO A 115 -10.17 -30.22 7.74
CA PRO A 115 -10.72 -30.18 6.38
C PRO A 115 -9.62 -30.09 5.33
N LEU A 116 -9.79 -30.79 4.20
CA LEU A 116 -8.86 -30.76 3.04
C LEU A 116 -8.64 -29.33 2.52
N TYR A 117 -9.67 -28.50 2.63
CA TYR A 117 -9.66 -27.12 2.22
C TYR A 117 -10.38 -26.27 3.27
N ARG A 118 -9.82 -25.10 3.57
CA ARG A 118 -10.42 -24.07 4.39
C ARG A 118 -9.99 -22.70 3.91
N ASN A 119 -10.79 -21.69 4.23
CA ASN A 119 -10.43 -20.31 4.03
C ASN A 119 -10.54 -19.54 5.35
N ARG A 120 -9.80 -18.45 5.40
CA ARG A 120 -10.04 -17.34 6.31
C ARG A 120 -10.29 -16.11 5.48
N ILE A 121 -11.29 -15.33 5.87
CA ILE A 121 -11.62 -14.07 5.23
C ILE A 121 -11.61 -12.93 6.23
N ASP A 122 -11.23 -11.75 5.76
CA ASP A 122 -11.54 -10.51 6.44
C ASP A 122 -12.57 -9.77 5.57
N ALA A 123 -13.65 -9.31 6.19
CA ALA A 123 -14.78 -8.71 5.49
C ALA A 123 -15.30 -7.48 6.24
N ILE A 124 -16.02 -6.62 5.53
CA ILE A 124 -16.74 -5.47 6.10
C ILE A 124 -18.19 -5.54 5.61
N ARG A 125 -19.13 -4.86 6.29
CA ARG A 125 -20.49 -4.70 5.76
C ARG A 125 -20.46 -3.98 4.42
N SER A 126 -21.28 -4.39 3.47
CA SER A 126 -21.37 -3.76 2.14
C SER A 126 -21.83 -2.30 2.20
N SER A 127 -22.52 -1.90 3.26
CA SER A 127 -22.95 -0.52 3.49
C SER A 127 -21.79 0.43 3.85
N VAL A 128 -20.64 -0.11 4.28
CA VAL A 128 -19.48 0.67 4.68
C VAL A 128 -18.55 0.86 3.48
N PRO A 129 -18.28 2.10 3.04
CA PRO A 129 -17.40 2.33 1.90
C PRO A 129 -15.95 1.98 2.26
N TYR A 130 -15.35 1.06 1.50
CA TYR A 130 -13.94 0.73 1.65
C TYR A 130 -13.03 1.86 1.15
N ARG A 131 -12.03 2.20 1.96
CA ARG A 131 -10.88 3.05 1.58
C ARG A 131 -9.61 2.43 2.18
N SER A 132 -8.54 2.42 1.40
CA SER A 132 -7.24 1.97 1.90
C SER A 132 -6.77 2.91 3.01
N ALA A 133 -6.37 2.33 4.14
CA ALA A 133 -5.67 3.09 5.18
C ALA A 133 -4.32 3.57 4.64
N ASP A 134 -3.89 4.75 5.08
CA ASP A 134 -2.57 5.28 4.75
C ASP A 134 -1.46 4.61 5.59
N SER A 135 -1.82 3.85 6.63
CA SER A 135 -0.88 3.14 7.52
C SER A 135 -1.09 1.63 7.54
N ASP A 136 -0.03 0.90 7.86
CA ASP A 136 0.06 -0.55 7.88
C ASP A 136 -0.53 -1.22 9.14
N GLY A 137 -1.26 -0.46 9.97
CA GLY A 137 -1.75 -0.93 11.27
C GLY A 137 -0.69 -0.94 12.39
N HIS A 138 0.61 -0.80 12.06
CA HIS A 138 1.72 -0.63 13.00
C HIS A 138 2.23 0.82 13.04
N GLY A 139 1.50 1.74 12.39
CA GLY A 139 1.81 3.17 12.37
C GLY A 139 2.79 3.58 11.27
N LEU A 140 3.28 2.65 10.44
CA LEU A 140 4.11 3.00 9.29
C LEU A 140 3.21 3.36 8.12
N VAL A 141 3.53 4.48 7.45
CA VAL A 141 2.78 4.94 6.29
C VAL A 141 3.07 4.01 5.11
N LEU A 142 2.05 3.34 4.58
CA LEU A 142 2.16 2.43 3.43
C LEU A 142 2.66 3.13 2.17
N ARG A 143 2.38 4.44 2.06
CA ARG A 143 2.72 5.30 0.93
C ARG A 143 3.28 6.63 1.43
N PRO A 144 4.54 6.66 1.90
CA PRO A 144 5.10 7.87 2.49
C PRO A 144 5.11 9.00 1.45
N LYS A 145 4.57 10.16 1.84
CA LYS A 145 4.57 11.34 0.97
C LYS A 145 6.03 11.71 0.65
N PRO A 146 6.37 11.98 -0.62
CA PRO A 146 7.69 12.51 -0.96
C PRO A 146 7.92 13.83 -0.23
N THR A 147 8.90 13.84 0.69
CA THR A 147 9.20 14.99 1.53
C THR A 147 10.55 15.58 1.14
N VAL A 148 10.56 16.87 0.81
CA VAL A 148 11.79 17.64 0.61
C VAL A 148 12.38 17.95 1.99
N ARG A 149 13.55 17.37 2.29
CA ARG A 149 14.16 17.45 3.64
C ARG A 149 14.98 18.70 3.92
N GLY A 150 15.14 19.59 2.94
CA GLY A 150 15.95 20.81 3.07
C GLY A 150 15.81 21.72 1.86
N GLN A 151 16.43 22.90 1.94
CA GLN A 151 16.44 23.86 0.84
C GLN A 151 17.12 23.27 -0.40
N GLN A 152 16.65 23.67 -1.59
CA GLN A 152 17.21 23.24 -2.88
C GLN A 152 17.48 24.47 -3.74
N THR A 153 18.58 24.44 -4.48
CA THR A 153 18.86 25.41 -5.54
C THR A 153 18.12 25.04 -6.82
N ALA A 154 17.79 26.03 -7.63
CA ALA A 154 17.13 25.86 -8.93
C ALA A 154 17.59 26.98 -9.86
N PHE A 155 17.59 26.73 -11.17
CA PHE A 155 17.84 27.79 -12.15
C PHE A 155 16.53 28.49 -12.48
N VAL A 156 16.57 29.83 -12.56
CA VAL A 156 15.45 30.62 -13.06
C VAL A 156 15.39 30.44 -14.57
N VAL A 157 14.21 30.06 -15.07
CA VAL A 157 13.97 29.82 -16.49
C VAL A 157 12.89 30.75 -17.00
N GLY A 158 13.00 31.15 -18.26
CA GLY A 158 12.05 32.02 -18.95
C GLY A 158 11.97 31.70 -20.44
N PRO A 159 10.99 32.26 -21.17
CA PRO A 159 10.91 32.11 -22.62
C PRO A 159 12.22 32.52 -23.32
N PRO A 160 12.57 31.91 -24.46
CA PRO A 160 13.78 32.27 -25.20
C PRO A 160 13.83 33.77 -25.50
N GLY A 161 14.98 34.40 -25.23
CA GLY A 161 15.20 35.84 -25.48
C GLY A 161 14.71 36.79 -24.38
N ALA A 162 14.02 36.30 -23.33
CA ALA A 162 13.62 37.13 -22.19
C ALA A 162 14.63 37.01 -21.03
N VAL A 163 15.30 38.11 -20.70
CA VAL A 163 16.28 38.18 -19.59
C VAL A 163 15.57 38.18 -18.22
N ILE A 164 14.37 38.77 -18.15
CA ILE A 164 13.53 38.80 -16.94
C ILE A 164 12.17 38.25 -17.32
N HIS A 165 11.70 37.23 -16.60
CA HIS A 165 10.38 36.64 -16.80
C HIS A 165 9.64 36.49 -15.46
N THR A 166 8.65 37.36 -15.23
CA THR A 166 7.80 37.38 -14.03
C THR A 166 6.34 37.33 -14.43
N ASP A 167 5.47 36.71 -13.63
CA ASP A 167 4.03 36.74 -13.86
C ASP A 167 3.45 38.14 -13.52
N ALA A 168 2.71 38.73 -14.46
CA ALA A 168 2.07 40.04 -14.24
C ALA A 168 0.74 39.95 -13.47
N SER A 169 0.22 38.74 -13.24
CA SER A 169 -1.15 38.50 -12.75
C SER A 169 -1.29 38.45 -11.23
N THR A 170 -0.20 38.54 -10.49
CA THR A 170 -0.20 38.40 -9.03
C THR A 170 0.55 39.61 -8.44
N ALA A 171 0.06 40.19 -7.34
CA ALA A 171 0.75 41.26 -6.61
C ALA A 171 2.14 40.83 -6.05
N TRP A 172 2.51 39.57 -6.26
CA TRP A 172 3.77 38.95 -5.88
C TRP A 172 4.48 38.50 -7.17
N GLY A 173 5.70 39.00 -7.42
CA GLY A 173 6.46 38.64 -8.62
C GLY A 173 6.98 37.20 -8.57
N THR A 174 6.25 36.26 -9.17
CA THR A 174 6.62 34.84 -9.19
C THR A 174 7.52 34.55 -10.39
N LEU A 175 8.67 33.91 -10.13
CA LEU A 175 9.58 33.43 -11.15
C LEU A 175 9.40 31.91 -11.35
N GLU A 176 9.46 31.45 -12.60
CA GLU A 176 9.52 30.03 -12.88
C GLU A 176 10.95 29.50 -12.69
N SER A 177 11.09 28.39 -11.96
CA SER A 177 12.38 27.73 -11.76
C SER A 177 12.33 26.28 -12.21
N GLU A 178 13.45 25.82 -12.77
CA GLU A 178 13.69 24.42 -13.09
C GLU A 178 14.64 23.82 -12.06
N ARG A 179 14.21 22.70 -11.46
CA ARG A 179 15.02 22.01 -10.45
C ARG A 179 16.19 21.31 -11.11
N VAL A 180 17.39 21.61 -10.63
CA VAL A 180 18.57 20.80 -10.93
C VAL A 180 18.52 19.57 -10.05
N HIS A 181 18.16 18.42 -10.61
CA HIS A 181 18.44 17.17 -9.95
C HIS A 181 19.95 16.91 -10.03
N HIS A 182 20.68 17.22 -8.95
CA HIS A 182 21.98 16.57 -8.73
C HIS A 182 21.72 15.06 -8.75
N ARG A 183 22.23 14.40 -9.78
CA ARG A 183 22.17 12.95 -9.96
C ARG A 183 22.98 12.32 -8.82
N ARG A 184 22.37 12.15 -7.65
CA ARG A 184 22.91 11.30 -6.59
C ARG A 184 22.97 9.90 -7.18
N TYR A 185 24.18 9.44 -7.44
CA TYR A 185 24.47 8.05 -7.77
C TYR A 185 23.90 7.17 -6.65
N ALA A 186 22.74 6.56 -6.89
CA ALA A 186 22.31 5.42 -6.10
C ALA A 186 23.29 4.29 -6.39
N THR A 187 24.03 3.90 -5.36
CA THR A 187 25.01 2.82 -5.35
C THR A 187 24.36 1.49 -5.74
N ARG A 188 24.59 1.04 -6.97
CA ARG A 188 24.65 -0.39 -7.29
C ARG A 188 26.09 -0.72 -7.63
N ALA A 189 26.69 -1.57 -6.81
CA ALA A 189 28.10 -1.93 -6.80
C ALA A 189 28.65 -2.27 -8.20
N ARG A 190 29.71 -1.56 -8.64
CA ARG A 190 30.84 -2.09 -9.42
C ARG A 190 32.01 -1.10 -9.43
N ARG A 191 33.20 -1.59 -9.05
CA ARG A 191 34.51 -0.92 -9.01
C ARG A 191 34.92 -0.39 -10.40
N LYS A 192 35.47 0.83 -10.47
CA LYS A 192 36.88 1.15 -10.77
C LYS A 192 37.13 2.67 -10.70
N PRO A 193 38.33 3.13 -10.28
CA PRO A 193 38.60 4.52 -9.94
C PRO A 193 39.17 5.29 -11.13
N LEU A 194 38.69 6.50 -11.37
CA LEU A 194 39.49 7.54 -12.01
C LEU A 194 39.20 8.88 -11.34
N PHE A 195 40.18 9.31 -10.54
CA PHE A 195 40.26 10.65 -9.97
C PHE A 195 40.26 11.69 -11.10
N ARG A 196 39.37 12.68 -11.01
CA ARG A 196 39.71 14.05 -11.39
C ARG A 196 39.16 15.03 -10.35
N LYS A 197 40.12 15.80 -9.80
CA LYS A 197 39.96 16.90 -8.86
C LYS A 197 39.02 17.98 -9.42
N CYS A 198 38.31 18.66 -8.53
CA CYS A 198 38.22 20.13 -8.38
C CYS A 198 37.20 20.42 -7.25
N ILE A 199 37.69 20.63 -6.03
CA ILE A 199 37.76 21.95 -5.35
C ILE A 199 36.36 22.55 -5.12
N GLU A 200 35.79 22.31 -3.94
CA GLU A 200 34.76 23.16 -3.34
C GLU A 200 35.41 23.88 -2.16
N ILE A 201 35.48 25.21 -2.27
CA ILE A 201 35.81 26.11 -1.15
C ILE A 201 34.49 26.39 -0.43
N PHE A 202 34.42 25.97 0.83
CA PHE A 202 33.37 26.40 1.75
C PHE A 202 33.56 27.87 2.10
N TYR A 203 32.47 28.64 2.09
CA TYR A 203 32.32 29.69 3.09
C TYR A 203 30.94 29.62 3.72
N ASN A 204 30.99 29.36 5.01
CA ASN A 204 29.88 29.43 5.94
C ASN A 204 29.70 30.90 6.36
N ARG A 205 28.46 31.36 6.45
CA ARG A 205 28.08 32.44 7.37
C ARG A 205 26.68 32.17 7.88
#